data_AF-A0A2M7H359-F1
#
_entry.id   AF-A0A2M7H359-F1
#
_cell.length_a   1.000
_cell.length_b   1.000
_cell.length_c   1.000
_cell.angle_alpha   90.00
_cell.angle_beta   90.00
_cell.angle_gamma   90.00
#
_symmetry.space_group_name_H-M   'P 1'
#
loop_
_entity.id
_entity.type
_entity.pdbx_description
1 polymer ?
#
loop_
_entity_poly.entity_id
_entity_poly.type
_entity_poly.pdbx_seq_one_letter_code
_entity_poly.pdbx_strand_id
1 'polypeptide(L)'
;MTEENKTHSTEQDVKENQILAAIGYLGLLCFVPLLLKPDSDFAQFHGKQGLSIFIVEVIVAILAIIPILGWIISFLGFVVCALASIYGIIQAMQGNKTEVPGFSMVREKLNL
;
A
#
# COMPACT_ATOMS: atom_id res chain seq x y z
N MET A 1 11.12 12.24 -25.78
CA MET A 1 11.12 13.14 -24.61
C MET A 1 12.53 13.17 -24.04
N THR A 2 13.04 14.35 -23.67
CA THR A 2 14.35 14.52 -23.03
C THR A 2 14.32 14.04 -21.57
N GLU A 3 15.43 13.54 -21.04
CA GLU A 3 15.55 13.02 -19.66
C GLU A 3 15.09 14.04 -18.59
N GLU A 4 15.35 15.33 -18.83
CA GLU A 4 14.95 16.44 -17.96
C GLU A 4 13.42 16.57 -17.83
N ASN A 5 12.68 16.35 -18.92
CA ASN A 5 11.22 16.43 -18.94
C ASN A 5 10.59 15.26 -18.16
N LYS A 6 11.19 14.07 -18.24
CA LYS A 6 10.72 12.86 -17.54
C LYS A 6 10.95 12.94 -16.02
N THR A 7 12.08 13.51 -15.59
CA THR A 7 12.37 13.71 -14.17
C THR A 7 11.42 14.75 -13.57
N HIS A 8 11.21 15.87 -14.26
CA HIS A 8 10.27 16.90 -13.82
C HIS A 8 8.83 16.36 -13.68
N SER A 9 8.37 15.53 -14.63
CA SER A 9 7.04 14.91 -14.53
C SER A 9 6.91 13.92 -13.37
N THR A 10 8.01 13.23 -13.01
CA THR A 10 8.01 12.25 -11.91
C THR A 10 7.95 12.94 -10.55
N GLU A 11 8.74 13.99 -10.33
CA GLU A 11 8.71 14.76 -9.08
C GLU A 11 7.35 15.44 -8.86
N GLN A 12 6.72 15.90 -9.93
CA GLN A 12 5.39 16.48 -9.89
C GLN A 12 4.34 15.42 -9.51
N ASP A 13 4.37 14.24 -10.12
CA ASP A 13 3.47 13.12 -9.77
C ASP A 13 3.56 12.76 -8.28
N VAL A 14 4.77 12.68 -7.74
CA VAL A 14 4.99 12.43 -6.31
C VAL A 14 4.31 13.52 -5.49
N LYS A 15 4.70 14.80 -5.68
CA LYS A 15 4.19 15.92 -4.86
C LYS A 15 2.66 16.03 -4.87
N GLU A 16 2.04 15.80 -6.02
CA GLU A 16 0.58 15.90 -6.16
C GLU A 16 -0.17 14.75 -5.46
N ASN A 17 0.47 13.58 -5.30
CA ASN A 17 -0.22 12.35 -4.89
C ASN A 17 0.26 11.75 -3.56
N GLN A 18 1.25 12.34 -2.89
CA GLN A 18 1.77 11.91 -1.57
C GLN A 18 0.69 11.57 -0.55
N ILE A 19 -0.29 12.45 -0.36
CA ILE A 19 -1.35 12.26 0.64
C ILE A 19 -2.28 11.11 0.25
N LEU A 20 -2.70 11.02 -1.02
CA LEU A 20 -3.57 9.93 -1.47
C LEU A 20 -2.85 8.58 -1.41
N ALA A 21 -1.55 8.54 -1.74
CA ALA A 21 -0.71 7.36 -1.60
C ALA A 21 -0.64 6.89 -0.13
N ALA A 22 -0.44 7.81 0.82
CA ALA A 22 -0.42 7.48 2.24
C ALA A 22 -1.77 6.96 2.76
N ILE A 23 -2.89 7.59 2.35
CA ILE A 23 -4.25 7.12 2.68
C ILE A 23 -4.48 5.68 2.20
N GLY A 24 -3.81 5.27 1.12
CA GLY A 24 -3.90 3.92 0.57
C GLY A 24 -3.53 2.79 1.54
N TYR A 25 -2.84 3.09 2.64
CA TYR A 25 -2.47 2.10 3.66
C TYR A 25 -3.48 1.97 4.81
N LEU A 26 -4.61 2.70 4.77
CA LEU A 26 -5.65 2.62 5.79
C LEU A 26 -6.74 1.62 5.39
N GLY A 27 -6.37 0.33 5.31
CA GLY A 27 -7.26 -0.79 5.01
C GLY A 27 -8.02 -0.60 3.70
N LEU A 28 -9.35 -0.50 3.77
CA LEU A 28 -10.22 -0.34 2.59
C LEU A 28 -9.92 0.94 1.78
N LEU A 29 -9.29 1.95 2.39
CA LEU A 29 -8.91 3.16 1.66
C LEU A 29 -7.78 2.95 0.64
N CYS A 30 -7.19 1.75 0.54
CA CYS A 30 -6.31 1.36 -0.56
C CYS A 30 -6.92 1.60 -1.95
N PHE A 31 -8.26 1.54 -2.08
CA PHE A 31 -8.94 1.82 -3.33
C PHE A 31 -8.94 3.30 -3.72
N VAL A 32 -8.71 4.22 -2.78
CA VAL A 32 -8.71 5.67 -3.05
C VAL A 32 -7.62 6.06 -4.06
N PRO A 33 -6.31 5.80 -3.84
CA PRO A 33 -5.29 6.07 -4.85
C PRO A 33 -5.49 5.21 -6.11
N LEU A 34 -5.94 3.95 -5.97
CA LEU A 34 -6.11 3.04 -7.11
C LEU A 34 -7.18 3.53 -8.11
N LEU A 35 -8.31 4.04 -7.61
CA LEU A 35 -9.44 4.44 -8.45
C LEU A 35 -9.39 5.92 -8.84
N LEU A 36 -8.92 6.79 -7.94
CA LEU A 36 -8.93 8.23 -8.19
C LEU A 36 -7.67 8.73 -8.91
N LYS A 37 -6.58 7.96 -8.89
CA LYS A 37 -5.29 8.33 -9.52
C LYS A 37 -4.78 7.21 -10.45
N PRO A 38 -5.55 6.82 -11.49
CA PRO A 38 -5.15 5.79 -12.45
C PRO A 38 -3.86 6.13 -13.21
N ASP A 39 -3.61 7.41 -13.47
CA ASP A 39 -2.48 7.88 -14.28
C ASP A 39 -1.21 8.17 -13.45
N SER A 40 -1.27 8.04 -12.13
CA SER A 40 -0.15 8.30 -11.22
C SER A 40 0.59 7.00 -10.90
N ASP A 41 1.78 6.83 -11.44
CA ASP A 41 2.64 5.68 -11.13
C ASP A 41 2.96 5.62 -9.61
N PHE A 42 3.16 6.77 -8.98
CA PHE A 42 3.40 6.86 -7.54
C PHE A 42 2.19 6.43 -6.70
N ALA A 43 1.00 6.96 -7.01
CA ALA A 43 -0.22 6.59 -6.27
C ALA A 43 -0.60 5.13 -6.50
N GLN A 44 -0.47 4.64 -7.74
CA GLN A 44 -0.74 3.23 -8.08
C GLN A 44 0.19 2.28 -7.34
N PHE A 45 1.47 2.63 -7.20
CA PHE A 45 2.43 1.83 -6.42
C PHE A 45 1.97 1.64 -4.97
N HIS A 46 1.71 2.75 -4.27
CA HIS A 46 1.29 2.69 -2.86
C HIS A 46 -0.12 2.10 -2.69
N GLY A 47 -1.03 2.36 -3.62
CA GLY A 47 -2.37 1.78 -3.62
C GLY A 47 -2.36 0.25 -3.78
N LYS A 48 -1.56 -0.30 -4.71
CA LYS A 48 -1.44 -1.75 -4.92
C LYS A 48 -0.80 -2.45 -3.71
N GLN A 49 0.17 -1.79 -3.07
CA GLN A 49 0.78 -2.32 -1.85
C GLN A 49 -0.18 -2.26 -0.66
N GLY A 50 -0.90 -1.15 -0.49
CA GLY A 50 -1.98 -1.03 0.50
C GLY A 50 -3.05 -2.10 0.32
N LEU A 51 -3.43 -2.41 -0.94
CA LEU A 51 -4.35 -3.49 -1.25
C LEU A 51 -3.79 -4.87 -0.86
N SER A 52 -2.49 -5.10 -1.06
CA SER A 52 -1.83 -6.34 -0.63
C SER A 52 -1.93 -6.52 0.88
N ILE A 53 -1.69 -5.45 1.65
CA ILE A 53 -1.82 -5.47 3.12
C ILE A 53 -3.28 -5.72 3.51
N PHE A 54 -4.23 -5.00 2.90
CA PHE A 54 -5.64 -5.15 3.18
C PHE A 54 -6.16 -6.58 2.92
N ILE A 55 -5.70 -7.24 1.85
CA ILE A 55 -6.05 -8.65 1.59
C ILE A 55 -5.56 -9.55 2.73
N VAL A 56 -4.35 -9.31 3.25
CA VAL A 56 -3.82 -10.06 4.40
C VAL A 56 -4.64 -9.75 5.66
N GLU A 57 -5.02 -8.51 5.90
CA GLU A 57 -5.90 -8.13 7.03
C GLU A 57 -7.24 -8.87 6.99
N VAL A 58 -7.84 -9.04 5.81
CA VAL A 58 -9.08 -9.82 5.65
C VAL A 58 -8.85 -11.31 5.97
N ILE A 59 -7.74 -11.90 5.52
CA ILE A 59 -7.39 -13.29 5.84
C ILE A 59 -7.19 -13.46 7.36
N VAL A 60 -6.45 -12.54 7.98
CA VAL A 60 -6.20 -12.49 9.42
C VAL A 60 -7.52 -12.36 10.18
N ALA A 61 -8.46 -11.51 9.73
CA ALA A 61 -9.78 -11.37 10.34
C ALA A 61 -10.58 -12.67 10.33
N ILE A 62 -10.51 -13.47 9.25
CA ILE A 62 -11.20 -14.76 9.16
C ILE A 62 -10.64 -15.77 10.18
N LEU A 63 -9.32 -15.76 10.42
CA LEU A 63 -8.70 -16.65 11.41
C LEU A 63 -9.20 -16.40 12.83
N ALA A 64 -9.67 -15.19 13.14
CA ALA A 64 -10.20 -14.83 14.45
C ALA A 64 -11.49 -15.57 14.83
N ILE A 65 -12.14 -16.27 13.90
CA ILE A 65 -13.30 -17.13 14.15
C ILE A 65 -12.93 -18.32 15.05
N ILE A 66 -11.67 -18.80 14.98
CA ILE A 66 -11.20 -19.93 15.78
C ILE A 66 -10.87 -19.43 17.20
N PRO A 67 -11.52 -19.95 18.26
CA PRO A 67 -11.24 -19.51 19.63
C PRO A 67 -9.80 -19.80 20.05
N ILE A 68 -9.27 -18.94 20.93
CA ILE A 68 -7.94 -19.07 21.56
C ILE A 68 -6.79 -18.96 20.54
N LEU A 69 -6.55 -19.98 19.72
CA LEU A 69 -5.45 -19.99 18.74
C LEU A 69 -5.66 -18.95 17.64
N GLY A 70 -6.87 -18.86 17.09
CA GLY A 70 -7.20 -17.88 16.06
C GLY A 70 -7.05 -16.46 16.58
N TRP A 71 -7.42 -16.19 17.83
CA TRP A 71 -7.25 -14.86 18.43
C TRP A 71 -5.79 -14.45 18.57
N ILE A 72 -4.92 -15.35 19.05
CA ILE A 72 -3.49 -15.08 19.21
C ILE A 72 -2.85 -14.80 17.84
N ILE A 73 -3.12 -15.66 16.86
CA ILE A 73 -2.60 -15.51 15.49
C ILE A 73 -3.12 -14.21 14.87
N SER A 74 -4.42 -13.93 15.03
CA SER A 74 -5.03 -12.75 14.43
C SER A 74 -4.49 -11.46 15.04
N PHE A 75 -4.30 -11.43 16.36
CA PHE A 75 -3.68 -10.29 17.05
C PHE A 75 -2.28 -10.00 16.51
N LEU A 76 -1.41 -11.02 16.42
CA LEU A 76 -0.08 -10.87 15.83
C LEU A 76 -0.15 -10.44 14.36
N GLY A 77 -1.06 -11.02 13.58
CA GLY A 77 -1.26 -10.69 12.18
C GLY A 77 -1.64 -9.22 11.97
N PHE A 78 -2.58 -8.70 12.76
CA PHE A 78 -2.97 -7.28 12.71
C PHE A 78 -1.83 -6.36 13.15
N VAL A 79 -1.03 -6.73 14.14
CA VAL A 79 0.16 -5.96 14.53
C VAL A 79 1.15 -5.86 13.37
N VAL A 80 1.43 -6.98 12.67
CA VAL A 80 2.32 -6.97 11.50
C VAL A 80 1.75 -6.11 10.37
N CYS A 81 0.45 -6.21 10.07
CA CYS A 81 -0.20 -5.39 9.04
C CYS A 81 -0.19 -3.89 9.40
N ALA A 82 -0.39 -3.55 10.68
CA ALA A 82 -0.33 -2.17 11.15
C ALA A 82 1.09 -1.59 11.01
N LEU A 83 2.13 -2.35 11.36
CA LEU A 83 3.53 -1.92 11.20
C LEU A 83 3.89 -1.76 9.71
N ALA A 84 3.45 -2.68 8.85
CA ALA A 84 3.62 -2.59 7.41
C ALA A 84 2.94 -1.34 6.83
N SER A 85 1.71 -1.05 7.28
CA SER A 85 0.96 0.14 6.86
C SER A 85 1.62 1.44 7.32
N ILE A 86 2.10 1.52 8.56
CA ILE A 86 2.84 2.68 9.07
C ILE A 86 4.12 2.90 8.26
N TYR A 87 4.87 1.84 7.97
CA TYR A 87 6.06 1.94 7.14
C TYR A 87 5.72 2.45 5.73
N GLY A 88 4.68 1.89 5.10
CA GLY A 88 4.19 2.36 3.80
C GLY A 88 3.78 3.83 3.79
N ILE A 89 3.08 4.29 4.84
CA ILE A 89 2.71 5.70 5.03
C ILE A 89 3.95 6.59 5.10
N ILE A 90 4.97 6.20 5.88
CA ILE A 90 6.21 6.97 6.00
C ILE A 90 6.90 7.07 4.64
N GLN A 91 7.01 5.97 3.91
CA GLN A 91 7.64 5.96 2.58
C GLN A 91 6.85 6.82 1.58
N ALA A 92 5.51 6.74 1.60
CA ALA A 92 4.66 7.57 0.76
C ALA A 92 4.87 9.07 1.07
N MET A 93 4.89 9.45 2.35
CA MET A 93 5.11 10.84 2.77
C MET A 93 6.51 11.36 2.43
N GLN A 94 7.50 10.47 2.32
CA GLN A 94 8.85 10.81 1.88
C GLN A 94 9.01 10.81 0.35
N GLY A 95 7.97 10.40 -0.40
CA GLY A 95 8.03 10.29 -1.86
C GLY A 95 8.77 9.05 -2.37
N ASN A 96 8.99 8.06 -1.51
CA ASN A 96 9.76 6.86 -1.81
C ASN A 96 8.85 5.70 -2.24
N LYS A 97 9.09 5.15 -3.43
CA LYS A 97 8.48 3.88 -3.86
C LYS A 97 9.27 2.69 -3.33
N THR A 98 9.08 2.38 -2.05
CA THR A 98 9.75 1.24 -1.40
C THR A 98 8.78 0.08 -1.19
N GLU A 99 9.23 -1.12 -1.55
CA GLU A 99 8.45 -2.32 -1.31
C GLU A 99 8.48 -2.70 0.18
N VAL A 100 7.32 -2.93 0.78
CA VAL A 100 7.24 -3.58 2.10
C VAL A 100 7.53 -5.07 1.88
N PRO A 101 8.60 -5.64 2.47
CA PRO A 101 8.94 -7.04 2.30
C PRO A 101 7.77 -7.96 2.68
N GLY A 102 7.44 -8.90 1.80
CA GLY A 102 6.32 -9.83 1.99
C GLY A 102 4.94 -9.32 1.57
N PHE A 103 4.80 -8.04 1.19
CA PHE A 103 3.54 -7.42 0.74
C PHE A 103 3.61 -6.90 -0.71
N SER A 104 4.35 -7.60 -1.58
CA SER A 104 4.48 -7.30 -3.02
C SER A 104 3.50 -8.09 -3.91
N MET A 105 2.66 -8.94 -3.32
CA MET A 105 1.85 -9.94 -4.03
C MET A 105 0.96 -9.38 -5.15
N VAL A 106 0.28 -8.26 -4.91
CA VAL A 106 -0.60 -7.65 -5.93
C VAL A 106 0.24 -7.05 -7.07
N ARG A 107 1.39 -6.45 -6.78
CA ARG A 107 2.28 -5.85 -7.78
C ARG A 107 2.95 -6.90 -8.65
N GLU A 108 3.39 -8.02 -8.07
CA GLU A 108 4.03 -9.11 -8.82
C GLU A 108 3.05 -9.82 -9.77
N LYS A 109 1.77 -9.92 -9.39
CA LYS A 109 0.77 -10.66 -10.17
C LYS A 109 -0.02 -9.79 -11.14
N LEU A 110 -0.09 -8.48 -10.88
CA LEU A 110 -0.74 -7.52 -11.76
C LEU A 110 0.32 -6.61 -12.37
N ASN A 111 0.82 -6.99 -13.55
CA ASN A 111 1.56 -6.11 -14.46
C ASN A 111 0.59 -5.04 -15.02
N LEU A 112 0.18 -4.11 -14.16
CA LEU A 112 -0.58 -2.92 -14.48
C LEU A 112 0.33 -1.71 -14.37
#